data_AF-A0A7C4UF49-F1
#
_entry.id   AF-A0A7C4UF49-F1
#
_cell.length_a   1.000
_cell.length_b   1.000
_cell.length_c   1.000
_cell.angle_alpha   90.00
_cell.angle_beta   90.00
_cell.angle_gamma   90.00
#
_symmetry.space_group_name_H-M   'P 1'
#
loop_
_entity.id
_entity.type
_entity.pdbx_description
1 polymer ?
#
loop_
_entity_poly.entity_id
_entity_poly.type
_entity_poly.pdbx_seq_one_letter_code
_entity_poly.pdbx_strand_id
1 'polypeptide(L)'
;MPQSPVFESVMRQVSFSYCLHGIALWFIAADVVRYRPLVWLSAIGYLLAAPVFLIVDVSLGMPWWWWAGNSGSCLLIGVILLGLLWMERATGQSRRERMVI
;
A
#
# COMPACT_ATOMS: atom_id res chain seq x y z
N MET A 1 27.72 -1.48 8.86
CA MET A 1 26.42 -1.83 9.47
C MET A 1 26.70 -2.71 10.68
N PRO A 2 25.96 -2.56 11.79
CA PRO A 2 26.20 -3.36 12.99
C PRO A 2 26.03 -4.85 12.68
N GLN A 3 27.11 -5.62 12.78
CA GLN A 3 27.13 -7.07 12.56
C GLN A 3 26.68 -7.81 13.82
N SER A 4 25.45 -7.57 14.26
CA SER A 4 24.87 -8.28 15.40
C SER A 4 23.94 -9.40 14.90
N PRO A 5 23.94 -10.59 15.55
CA PRO A 5 23.02 -11.68 15.19
C PRO A 5 21.55 -11.26 15.20
N VAL A 6 21.18 -10.34 16.11
CA VAL A 6 19.82 -9.79 16.20
C VAL A 6 19.47 -8.99 14.95
N PHE A 7 20.33 -8.05 14.51
CA PHE A 7 20.07 -7.23 13.33
C PHE A 7 19.92 -8.08 12.06
N GLU A 8 20.81 -9.07 11.87
CA GLU A 8 20.71 -9.97 10.72
C GLU A 8 19.41 -10.79 10.71
N SER A 9 19.02 -11.32 11.87
CA SER A 9 17.78 -12.10 11.97
C SER A 9 16.54 -11.25 11.66
N VAL A 10 16.50 -9.99 12.13
CA VAL A 10 15.38 -9.08 11.88
C VAL A 10 15.31 -8.69 10.40
N MET A 11 16.44 -8.32 9.78
CA MET A 11 16.47 -7.95 8.36
C MET A 11 16.02 -9.08 7.44
N ARG A 12 16.38 -10.33 7.75
CA ARG A 12 15.91 -11.52 7.02
C ARG A 12 14.41 -11.74 7.17
N GLN A 13 13.88 -11.60 8.39
CA GLN A 13 12.44 -11.74 8.65
C GLN A 13 11.62 -10.64 7.98
N VAL A 14 12.11 -9.40 7.98
CA VAL A 14 11.49 -8.27 7.28
C VAL A 14 11.47 -8.52 5.76
N SER A 15 12.58 -9.00 5.20
CA SER A 15 12.66 -9.36 3.77
C SER A 15 11.64 -10.45 3.38
N PHE A 16 11.52 -11.49 4.21
CA PHE A 16 10.51 -12.54 4.01
C PHE A 16 9.09 -11.98 4.09
N SER A 17 8.84 -11.06 5.03
CA SER A 17 7.53 -10.41 5.19
C SER A 17 7.13 -9.59 3.97
N TYR A 18 8.06 -8.91 3.31
CA TYR A 18 7.79 -8.22 2.04
C TYR A 18 7.40 -9.18 0.92
N CYS A 19 8.05 -10.34 0.84
CA CYS A 19 7.70 -11.38 -0.13
C CYS A 19 6.26 -11.88 0.11
N LEU A 20 5.91 -12.21 1.36
CA LEU A 20 4.55 -12.62 1.71
C LEU A 20 3.52 -11.52 1.42
N HIS A 21 3.86 -10.27 1.69
CA HIS A 21 3.00 -9.14 1.35
C HIS A 21 2.76 -9.03 -0.16
N GLY A 22 3.80 -9.20 -0.97
CA GLY A 22 3.69 -9.25 -2.43
C GLY A 22 2.78 -10.38 -2.92
N ILE A 23 2.92 -11.59 -2.37
CA ILE A 23 2.05 -12.74 -2.69
C ILE A 23 0.60 -12.44 -2.30
N ALA A 24 0.36 -11.84 -1.14
CA ALA A 24 -0.98 -11.46 -0.70
C ALA A 24 -1.62 -10.43 -1.64
N LEU A 25 -0.87 -9.41 -2.07
CA LEU A 25 -1.35 -8.43 -3.04
C LEU A 25 -1.63 -9.07 -4.40
N TRP A 26 -0.80 -10.00 -4.85
CA TRP A 26 -1.05 -10.73 -6.09
C TRP A 26 -2.32 -11.57 -6.01
N PHE A 27 -2.55 -12.27 -4.88
CA PHE A 27 -3.77 -13.02 -4.66
C PHE A 27 -5.02 -12.12 -4.62
N ILE A 28 -4.95 -10.96 -3.96
CA ILE A 28 -6.03 -9.96 -3.96
C ILE A 28 -6.31 -9.46 -5.39
N ALA A 29 -5.26 -9.22 -6.17
CA ALA A 29 -5.37 -8.75 -7.55
C ALA A 29 -6.02 -9.78 -8.49
N ALA A 30 -5.98 -11.08 -8.17
CA ALA A 30 -6.61 -12.13 -8.97
C ALA A 30 -8.15 -12.04 -8.97
N ASP A 31 -8.77 -11.53 -7.89
CA ASP A 31 -10.21 -11.30 -7.80
C ASP A 31 -10.52 -10.05 -6.98
N VAL A 32 -10.33 -8.90 -7.62
CA VAL A 32 -10.49 -7.58 -6.99
C VAL A 32 -11.91 -7.37 -6.46
N VAL A 33 -12.94 -7.90 -7.14
CA VAL A 33 -14.35 -7.68 -6.78
C VAL A 33 -14.70 -8.45 -5.50
N ARG A 34 -14.20 -9.68 -5.34
CA ARG A 34 -14.40 -10.44 -4.11
C ARG A 34 -13.61 -9.87 -2.94
N TYR A 35 -12.40 -9.37 -3.20
CA TYR A 35 -11.50 -8.89 -2.15
C TYR A 35 -11.51 -7.37 -1.96
N ARG A 36 -12.56 -6.66 -2.40
CA ARG A 36 -12.70 -5.19 -2.25
C ARG A 36 -12.40 -4.67 -0.84
N PRO A 37 -12.85 -5.32 0.27
CA PRO A 37 -12.49 -4.86 1.61
C PRO A 37 -10.98 -4.89 1.87
N LEU A 38 -10.26 -5.88 1.32
CA LEU A 38 -8.81 -5.97 1.43
C LEU A 38 -8.11 -4.91 0.57
N VAL A 39 -8.63 -4.59 -0.61
CA VAL A 39 -8.11 -3.48 -1.43
C VAL A 39 -8.25 -2.15 -0.69
N TRP A 40 -9.39 -1.93 -0.01
CA TRP A 40 -9.61 -0.78 0.85
C TRP A 40 -8.61 -0.71 2.01
N LEU A 41 -8.39 -1.84 2.68
CA LEU A 41 -7.42 -1.95 3.76
C LEU A 41 -6.00 -1.64 3.26
N SER A 42 -5.61 -2.18 2.10
CA SER A 42 -4.31 -1.89 1.47
C SER A 42 -4.18 -0.41 1.14
N ALA A 43 -5.20 0.22 0.56
CA ALA A 43 -5.18 1.65 0.24
C ALA A 43 -4.94 2.52 1.48
N ILE A 44 -5.67 2.26 2.57
CA ILE A 44 -5.47 2.97 3.84
C ILE A 44 -4.08 2.67 4.42
N GLY A 45 -3.65 1.40 4.37
CA GLY A 45 -2.32 0.99 4.84
C GLY A 45 -1.19 1.76 4.15
N TYR A 46 -1.27 1.92 2.82
CA TYR A 46 -0.31 2.70 2.05
C TYR A 46 -0.34 4.20 2.39
N LEU A 47 -1.54 4.78 2.57
CA LEU A 47 -1.67 6.19 2.98
C LEU A 47 -1.14 6.45 4.38
N LEU A 48 -1.26 5.50 5.31
CA LEU A 48 -0.67 5.59 6.64
C LEU A 48 0.84 5.33 6.64
N ALA A 49 1.32 4.42 5.79
CA ALA A 49 2.75 4.12 5.67
C ALA A 49 3.53 5.33 5.14
N ALA A 50 2.96 6.10 4.21
CA ALA A 50 3.62 7.27 3.62
C ALA A 50 4.17 8.27 4.67
N PRO A 51 3.37 8.87 5.57
CA PRO A 51 3.90 9.79 6.58
C PRO A 51 4.83 9.10 7.58
N VAL A 52 4.56 7.85 7.95
CA VAL A 52 5.44 7.10 8.87
C VAL A 52 6.83 6.92 8.28
N PHE A 53 6.92 6.48 7.02
CA PHE A 53 8.20 6.26 6.35
C PHE A 53 8.92 7.57 6.08
N LEU A 54 8.19 8.64 5.75
CA LEU A 54 8.78 9.97 5.59
C LEU A 54 9.46 10.44 6.88
N ILE A 55 8.78 10.31 8.03
CA ILE A 55 9.33 10.69 9.33
C ILE A 55 10.59 9.88 9.64
N VAL A 56 10.56 8.56 9.42
CA VAL A 56 11.70 7.67 9.64
C VAL A 56 12.87 8.06 8.74
N ASP A 57 12.66 8.17 7.44
CA ASP A 57 13.73 8.45 6.48
C ASP A 57 14.37 9.84 6.74
N VAL A 58 13.56 10.85 7.05
CA VAL A 58 14.06 12.19 7.42
C VAL A 58 14.84 12.14 8.72
N SER A 59 14.37 11.40 9.74
CA SER A 59 15.07 11.27 11.03
C SER A 59 16.42 10.57 10.91
N LEU A 60 16.57 9.67 9.92
CA LEU A 60 17.81 8.96 9.62
C LEU A 60 18.74 9.75 8.68
N GLY A 61 18.35 10.95 8.25
CA GLY A 61 19.15 11.78 7.35
C GLY A 61 19.29 11.21 5.94
N MET A 62 18.31 10.41 5.49
CA MET A 62 18.33 9.85 4.14
C MET A 62 18.20 10.95 3.07
N PRO A 63 18.85 10.80 1.91
CA PRO A 63 18.80 11.81 0.86
C PRO A 63 17.39 11.95 0.29
N TRP A 64 17.08 13.14 -0.25
CA TRP A 64 15.70 13.48 -0.62
C TRP A 64 15.05 12.58 -1.68
N TRP A 65 15.85 12.09 -2.62
CA TRP A 65 15.38 11.18 -3.66
C TRP A 65 14.96 9.81 -3.07
N TRP A 66 15.53 9.40 -1.93
CA TRP A 66 15.20 8.14 -1.27
C TRP A 66 13.81 8.19 -0.66
N TRP A 67 13.54 9.18 0.20
CA TRP A 67 12.22 9.29 0.82
C TRP A 67 11.15 9.72 -0.17
N ALA A 68 11.48 10.48 -1.21
CA ALA A 68 10.56 10.74 -2.32
C ALA A 68 10.14 9.44 -3.02
N GLY A 69 11.07 8.51 -3.24
CA GLY A 69 10.76 7.19 -3.77
C GLY A 69 9.98 6.31 -2.79
N ASN A 70 10.46 6.20 -1.55
CA ASN A 70 9.90 5.29 -0.54
C ASN A 70 8.52 5.76 -0.05
N SER A 71 8.45 6.93 0.58
CA SER A 71 7.19 7.50 1.08
C SER A 71 6.27 7.93 -0.07
N GLY A 72 6.82 8.56 -1.10
CA GLY A 72 6.02 9.06 -2.22
C GLY A 72 5.35 7.93 -3.02
N SER A 73 6.00 6.78 -3.21
CA SER A 73 5.36 5.63 -3.84
C SER A 73 4.21 5.07 -3.00
N CYS A 74 4.37 4.99 -1.69
CA CYS A 74 3.29 4.58 -0.78
C CYS A 74 2.09 5.53 -0.90
N LEU A 75 2.33 6.84 -0.85
CA LEU A 75 1.28 7.84 -1.01
C LEU A 75 0.57 7.69 -2.36
N LEU A 76 1.33 7.59 -3.44
CA LEU A 76 0.82 7.46 -4.81
C LEU A 76 -0.06 6.22 -4.96
N ILE A 77 0.41 5.05 -4.52
CA ILE A 77 -0.35 3.79 -4.60
C ILE A 77 -1.64 3.89 -3.77
N GLY A 78 -1.55 4.42 -2.55
CA GLY A 78 -2.71 4.59 -1.68
C GLY A 78 -3.80 5.49 -2.31
N VAL A 79 -3.40 6.62 -2.88
CA VAL A 79 -4.30 7.55 -3.58
C VAL A 79 -4.93 6.90 -4.81
N ILE A 80 -4.13 6.19 -5.63
CA ILE A 80 -4.63 5.50 -6.83
C ILE A 80 -5.68 4.46 -6.45
N LEU A 81 -5.38 3.58 -5.48
CA LEU A 81 -6.32 2.54 -5.06
C LEU A 81 -7.62 3.15 -4.51
N LEU A 82 -7.52 4.19 -3.68
CA LEU A 82 -8.68 4.89 -3.14
C LEU A 82 -9.52 5.54 -4.24
N GLY A 83 -8.86 6.17 -5.22
CA GLY A 83 -9.51 6.77 -6.38
C GLY A 83 -10.26 5.75 -7.23
N LEU A 84 -9.63 4.61 -7.52
CA LEU A 84 -10.26 3.51 -8.27
C LEU A 84 -11.48 2.95 -7.54
N LEU A 85 -11.37 2.73 -6.23
CA LEU A 85 -12.48 2.27 -5.39
C LEU A 85 -13.64 3.28 -5.36
N TRP A 86 -13.34 4.58 -5.40
CA TRP A 86 -14.35 5.63 -5.44
C TRP A 86 -15.06 5.67 -6.81
N MET A 87 -14.31 5.57 -7.91
CA MET A 87 -14.86 5.49 -9.26
C MET A 87 -15.76 4.27 -9.47
N GLU A 88 -15.36 3.12 -8.92
CA GLU A 88 -16.16 1.89 -8.98
C GLU A 88 -17.51 2.06 -8.26
N ARG A 89 -17.52 2.73 -7.09
CA ARG A 89 -18.75 3.04 -6.35
C ARG A 89 -19.65 4.00 -7.14
N ALA A 90 -19.10 5.06 -7.72
CA ALA A 90 -19.86 6.04 -8.50
C ALA A 90 -20.52 5.40 -9.74
N THR A 91 -19.78 4.53 -10.43
CA THR A 91 -20.28 3.80 -11.61
C THR A 91 -21.41 2.83 -11.24
N GLY A 92 -21.27 2.14 -10.10
CA GLY A 92 -22.31 1.24 -9.59
C GLY A 92 -23.63 1.94 -9.26
N GLN A 93 -23.59 3.16 -8.73
CA GLN A 93 -24.78 3.98 -8.43
C GLN A 93 -25.48 4.41 -9.73
N SER A 94 -24.74 4.96 -10.70
CA SER A 94 -25.31 5.42 -11.99
C SER A 94 -25.95 4.29 -12.81
N ARG A 95 -25.41 3.06 -12.72
CA ARG A 95 -25.99 1.89 -13.37
C ARG A 95 -27.30 1.44 -12.71
N ARG A 96 -27.39 1.57 -11.38
CA ARG A 96 -28.59 1.20 -10.61
C ARG A 96 -29.74 2.15 -10.89
N GLU A 97 -29.48 3.45 -10.95
CA GLU A 97 -30.50 4.47 -11.26
C GLU A 97 -31.14 4.26 -12.64
N ARG A 98 -30.35 3.86 -13.64
CA ARG A 98 -30.84 3.58 -15.01
C ARG A 98 -31.73 2.35 -15.16
N MET A 99 -31.73 1.41 -14.20
CA MET A 99 -32.59 0.22 -14.24
C MET A 99 -33.95 0.45 -13.57
N VAL A 100 -34.13 1.58 -12.88
CA VAL A 100 -35.35 1.90 -12.12
C VAL A 100 -36.28 2.85 -12.91
N ILE A 101 -35.84 3.36 -14.05
CA ILE A 101 -36.59 4.20 -15.00
C ILE A 101 -37.03 3.34 -16.17
#